data_AF-A0AA38CP19-F1
#
_entry.id   AF-A0AA38CP19-F1
#
_cell.length_a   1.000
_cell.length_b   1.000
_cell.length_c   1.000
_cell.angle_alpha   90.00
_cell.angle_beta   90.00
_cell.angle_gamma   90.00
#
_symmetry.space_group_name_H-M   'P 1'
#
loop_
_entity.id
_entity.type
_entity.pdbx_description
1 polymer ?
#
loop_
_entity_poly.entity_id
_entity_poly.type
_entity_poly.pdbx_seq_one_letter_code
_entity_poly.pdbx_strand_id
1 'polypeptide(L)' 'SQAFETFQKFKALVENEVGRKIKTLCSDQGGEFTSNEFKTYLEAHGIRRQMPPTHTPQQN' A
#
# COMPACT_ATOMS: atom_id res chain seq x y z
N SER A 1 -8.63 -3.35 10.46
CA SER A 1 -7.88 -2.08 10.61
C SER A 1 -8.55 -0.99 9.79
N GLN A 2 -8.90 0.17 10.37
CA GLN A 2 -9.55 1.27 9.63
C GLN A 2 -8.77 1.69 8.37
N ALA A 3 -7.43 1.67 8.42
CA ALA A 3 -6.57 1.98 7.28
C ALA A 3 -6.82 1.09 6.05
N PHE A 4 -7.12 -0.21 6.24
CA PHE A 4 -7.40 -1.12 5.14
C PHE A 4 -8.72 -0.80 4.45
N GLU A 5 -9.77 -0.51 5.23
CA GLU A 5 -11.09 -0.18 4.69
C GLU A 5 -11.04 1.15 3.92
N THR A 6 -10.33 2.15 4.46
CA THR A 6 -10.08 3.42 3.78
C THR A 6 -9.27 3.21 2.49
N PHE A 7 -8.26 2.34 2.50
CA PHE A 7 -7.47 2.02 1.31
C PHE A 7 -8.31 1.38 0.20
N GLN A 8 -9.24 0.47 0.54
CA GLN A 8 -10.14 -0.12 -0.45
C GLN A 8 -11.03 0.93 -1.12
N LYS A 9 -11.61 1.85 -0.33
CA LYS A 9 -12.40 2.97 -0.85
C LYS A 9 -11.55 3.90 -1.73
N PHE A 10 -10.34 4.23 -1.28
CA PHE A 10 -9.40 5.07 -2.02
C PHE A 10 -8.98 4.44 -3.35
N LYS A 11 -8.65 3.13 -3.36
CA LYS A 11 -8.33 2.39 -4.58
C LYS A 11 -9.48 2.47 -5.58
N ALA A 12 -10.71 2.18 -5.15
CA ALA A 12 -11.87 2.23 -6.04
C ALA A 12 -12.12 3.63 -6.61
N LEU A 13 -11.95 4.67 -5.78
CA LEU A 13 -12.08 6.07 -6.19
C LEU A 13 -11.03 6.44 -7.24
N VAL A 14 -9.75 6.20 -6.98
CA VAL A 14 -8.65 6.50 -7.92
C VAL A 14 -8.76 5.69 -9.21
N GLU A 15 -9.11 4.41 -9.13
CA GLU A 15 -9.31 3.57 -10.31
C GLU A 15 -10.48 4.08 -11.17
N ASN A 16 -11.54 4.61 -10.54
CA ASN A 16 -12.67 5.20 -11.25
C ASN A 16 -12.33 6.55 -11.88
N GLU A 17 -11.64 7.42 -11.15
CA GLU A 17 -11.24 8.75 -11.62
C GLU A 17 -10.20 8.69 -12.74
N VAL A 18 -9.17 7.85 -12.58
CA VAL A 18 -8.03 7.78 -13.51
C VAL A 18 -8.24 6.72 -14.58
N GLY A 19 -9.18 5.79 -14.38
CA GLY A 19 -9.41 4.64 -15.26
C GLY A 19 -8.24 3.65 -15.28
N ARG A 20 -7.33 3.73 -14.30
CA ARG A 20 -6.08 2.95 -14.25
C ARG A 20 -5.94 2.24 -12.91
N LYS A 21 -5.49 0.99 -12.98
CA LYS A 21 -5.22 0.16 -11.80
C LYS A 21 -3.93 0.58 -11.10
N ILE A 22 -3.96 0.58 -9.78
CA ILE A 22 -2.75 0.74 -8.95
C ILE A 22 -1.86 -0.48 -9.18
N LYS A 23 -0.59 -0.27 -9.53
CA LYS A 23 0.39 -1.37 -9.76
C LYS A 23 1.36 -1.56 -8.60
N THR A 24 1.63 -0.49 -7.85
CA THR A 24 2.64 -0.51 -6.80
C THR A 24 2.20 0.40 -5.66
N LEU A 25 2.29 -0.12 -4.44
CA LEU A 25 2.03 0.62 -3.22
C LEU A 25 3.35 0.84 -2.50
N CYS A 26 3.80 2.10 -2.41
CA CYS A 26 4.93 2.48 -1.57
C CYS A 26 4.39 2.82 -0.17
N SER A 27 4.61 1.94 0.80
CA SER A 27 4.27 2.22 2.19
C SER A 27 5.54 2.55 2.93
N ASP A 28 5.58 3.71 3.60
CA ASP A 28 6.59 3.95 4.62
C ASP A 28 6.49 2.84 5.69
N GLN A 29 7.56 2.55 6.41
CA GLN A 29 7.67 1.36 7.26
C GLN A 29 6.75 1.36 8.50
N GLY A 30 5.75 2.24 8.53
CA GLY A 30 4.64 2.22 9.46
C GLY A 30 3.92 0.87 9.39
N GLY A 31 3.96 0.11 10.48
CA GLY A 31 3.45 -1.26 10.59
C GLY A 31 1.95 -1.44 10.28
N GLU A 32 1.22 -0.35 10.02
CA GLU A 32 -0.21 -0.30 9.74
C GLU A 32 -0.61 -1.07 8.47
N PHE A 33 0.29 -1.21 7.50
CA PHE A 33 0.07 -1.94 6.24
C PHE A 33 0.69 -3.35 6.23
N THR A 34 0.89 -3.95 7.41
CA THR A 34 1.56 -5.26 7.57
C THR A 34 0.59 -6.40 7.85
N SER A 35 -0.72 -6.14 7.95
CA SER A 35 -1.73 -7.17 8.16
C SER A 35 -1.72 -8.22 7.05
N ASN A 36 -1.89 -9.50 7.40
CA ASN A 36 -1.89 -10.60 6.43
C ASN A 36 -2.99 -10.44 5.39
N GLU A 37 -4.17 -9.99 5.82
CA GLU A 37 -5.32 -9.69 4.96
C GLU A 37 -4.99 -8.61 3.91
N PHE A 38 -4.20 -7.60 4.29
CA PHE A 38 -3.73 -6.55 3.38
C PHE A 38 -2.79 -7.12 2.32
N LYS A 39 -1.88 -8.02 2.71
CA LYS A 39 -0.97 -8.69 1.77
C LYS A 39 -1.74 -9.55 0.77
N THR A 40 -2.68 -10.37 1.23
CA THR A 40 -3.53 -11.20 0.36
C THR A 40 -4.35 -10.33 -0.59
N TYR A 41 -4.88 -9.21 -0.12
CA TYR A 41 -5.61 -8.25 -0.95
C TYR A 41 -4.74 -7.63 -2.04
N LEU A 42 -3.54 -7.16 -1.68
CA LEU A 42 -2.59 -6.60 -2.64
C LEU A 42 -2.20 -7.64 -3.70
N GLU A 43 -1.93 -8.88 -3.30
CA GLU A 43 -1.58 -9.97 -4.22
C GLU A 43 -2.74 -10.31 -5.17
N ALA A 44 -3.97 -10.44 -4.65
CA ALA A 44 -5.18 -10.69 -5.45
C ALA A 44 -5.45 -9.57 -6.47
N HIS A 45 -5.07 -8.34 -6.15
CA HIS A 45 -5.18 -7.19 -7.06
C HIS A 45 -3.91 -6.94 -7.91
N GLY A 46 -2.87 -7.75 -7.77
CA GLY A 46 -1.60 -7.60 -8.50
C GLY A 46 -0.81 -6.34 -8.13
N ILE A 47 -1.03 -5.80 -6.93
CA ILE A 47 -0.37 -4.59 -6.43
C ILE A 47 0.91 -5.01 -5.72
N ARG A 48 2.06 -4.58 -6.24
CA ARG A 48 3.35 -4.84 -5.60
C ARG A 48 3.57 -3.88 -4.44
N ARG A 49 3.88 -4.39 -3.24
CA ARG A 49 4.33 -3.54 -2.13
C ARG A 49 5.80 -3.18 -2.30
N GLN A 50 6.10 -1.89 -2.39
CA GLN A 50 7.46 -1.36 -2.22
C GLN A 50 7.59 -0.80 -0.82
N MET A 51 8.66 -1.19 -0.14
CA MET A 51 9.08 -0.58 1.11
C MET A 51 10.31 0.23 0.75
N PRO A 52 10.29 1.57 0.91
CA PRO A 52 11.51 2.32 0.75
C PRO A 52 12.52 1.79 1.78
N PRO A 53 13.82 1.72 1.42
CA PRO A 53 14.84 1.45 2.41
C PRO A 53 14.64 2.45 3.55
N THR A 54 14.61 1.97 4.79
CA THR A 54 14.61 2.84 5.95
C THR A 54 15.79 3.78 5.74
N HIS A 55 15.57 5.09 5.79
CA HIS A 55 16.67 6.04 5.89
C HIS A 55 17.50 5.57 7.07
N THR A 56 18.61 4.87 6.82
CA THR A 56 19.67 4.69 7.79
C THR A 56 20.02 6.12 8.17
N PRO A 57 19.80 6.55 9.42
CA PRO A 57 20.40 7.80 9.85
C PRO A 57 21.89 7.58 9.60
N GLN A 58 22.45 8.38 8.70
CA GLN A 58 23.87 8.46 8.47
C GLN A 58 24.45 8.83 9.83
N GLN A 59 24.93 7.81 10.56
CA GLN A 59 25.54 7.97 11.87
C GLN A 59 26.74 8.89 11.66
N ASN A 60 26.56 10.13 12.04
CA ASN A 60 27.59 11.13 12.29
C ASN A 60 28.28 10.85 13.61
#